data_AF-A0A7C4CAE2-F1
#
_entry.id   AF-A0A7C4CAE2-F1
#
_cell.length_a   1.000
_cell.length_b   1.000
_cell.length_c   1.000
_cell.angle_alpha   90.00
_cell.angle_beta   90.00
_cell.angle_gamma   90.00
#
_symmetry.space_group_name_H-M   'P 1'
#
loop_
_entity.id
_entity.type
_entity.pdbx_description
1 polymer ?
#
loop_
_entity_poly.entity_id
_entity_poly.type
_entity_poly.pdbx_seq_one_letter_code
_entity_poly.pdbx_strand_id
1 'polypeptide(L)'
;MKIVSPEQLSKIQPNKYLAVNIVALEARRAIAALQRGDSQTPANPYDYALQRFLEGKLQFARLTEEELAAMGRDEYDNPGRGTV
;
A
#
# COMPACT_ATOMS: atom_id res chain seq x y z
N MET A 1 15.19 0.31 -5.83
CA MET A 1 14.21 1.26 -5.29
C MET A 1 14.31 2.56 -6.07
N LYS A 2 13.29 2.86 -6.88
CA LYS A 2 13.25 4.11 -7.66
C LYS A 2 12.66 5.20 -6.77
N ILE A 3 13.45 6.22 -6.44
CA ILE A 3 12.96 7.35 -5.65
C ILE A 3 12.13 8.24 -6.57
N VAL A 4 10.88 8.50 -6.20
CA VAL A 4 9.95 9.36 -6.94
C VAL A 4 9.52 10.49 -6.03
N SER A 5 9.59 11.71 -6.51
CA SER A 5 9.22 12.88 -5.73
C SER A 5 7.69 13.04 -5.68
N PRO A 6 7.13 13.63 -4.61
CA PRO A 6 5.70 13.92 -4.54
C PRO A 6 5.18 14.78 -5.70
N GLU A 7 6.02 15.63 -6.28
CA GLU A 7 5.71 16.49 -7.44
C GLU A 7 5.60 15.67 -8.74
N GLN A 8 6.24 14.50 -8.82
CA GLN A 8 6.04 13.59 -9.94
C GLN A 8 4.70 12.87 -9.82
N LEU A 9 4.28 12.55 -8.59
CA LEU A 9 2.97 11.94 -8.31
C LEU A 9 1.82 12.91 -8.61
N SER A 10 2.01 14.21 -8.36
CA SER A 10 0.99 15.22 -8.58
C SER A 10 0.58 15.39 -10.05
N LYS A 11 1.40 14.91 -10.99
CA LYS A 11 1.09 14.87 -12.43
C LYS A 11 -0.06 13.91 -12.77
N ILE A 12 -0.32 12.94 -11.91
CA ILE A 12 -1.36 11.90 -12.11
C ILE A 12 -2.53 12.13 -11.17
N GLN A 13 -2.24 12.48 -9.91
CA GLN A 13 -3.25 12.80 -8.90
C GLN A 13 -2.91 14.16 -8.28
N PRO A 14 -3.67 15.23 -8.57
CA PRO A 14 -3.38 16.59 -8.08
C PRO A 14 -3.12 16.66 -6.57
N ASN A 15 -3.83 15.84 -5.78
CA ASN A 15 -3.55 15.69 -4.36
C ASN A 15 -2.39 14.69 -4.14
N LYS A 16 -1.17 15.22 -3.98
CA LYS A 16 0.04 14.40 -3.73
C LYS A 16 -0.06 13.49 -2.50
N TYR A 17 -0.81 13.87 -1.46
CA TYR A 17 -1.00 13.03 -0.27
C TYR A 17 -1.94 11.85 -0.57
N LEU A 18 -3.00 12.10 -1.33
CA LEU A 18 -3.87 11.04 -1.82
C LEU A 18 -3.12 10.08 -2.75
N ALA A 19 -2.22 10.60 -3.59
CA ALA A 19 -1.35 9.78 -4.43
C ALA A 19 -0.51 8.79 -3.61
N VAL A 20 0.11 9.28 -2.53
CA VAL A 20 0.87 8.44 -1.59
C VAL A 20 -0.03 7.37 -0.97
N ASN A 21 -1.24 7.73 -0.54
CA ASN A 21 -2.18 6.77 0.05
C ASN A 21 -2.59 5.66 -0.94
N ILE A 22 -2.83 6.02 -2.21
CA ILE A 22 -3.16 5.04 -3.27
C ILE A 22 -1.99 4.07 -3.47
N VAL A 23 -0.77 4.58 -3.57
CA VAL A 23 0.43 3.74 -3.75
C VAL A 23 0.66 2.84 -2.53
N ALA A 24 0.51 3.38 -1.32
CA ALA A 24 0.68 2.62 -0.08
C ALA A 24 -0.35 1.48 0.04
N LEU A 25 -1.60 1.73 -0.34
CA LEU A 25 -2.65 0.73 -0.33
C LEU A 25 -2.34 -0.43 -1.29
N GLU A 26 -1.92 -0.12 -2.52
CA GLU A 26 -1.55 -1.14 -3.49
C GLU A 26 -0.32 -1.94 -3.05
N ALA A 27 0.68 -1.29 -2.46
CA ALA A 27 1.84 -1.98 -1.90
C ALA A 27 1.42 -2.97 -0.80
N ARG A 28 0.48 -2.58 0.07
CA ARG A 28 -0.07 -3.46 1.11
C ARG A 28 -0.76 -4.69 0.51
N ARG A 29 -1.55 -4.51 -0.56
CA ARG A 29 -2.20 -5.62 -1.28
C ARG A 29 -1.17 -6.58 -1.86
N ALA A 30 -0.10 -6.06 -2.46
CA ALA A 30 0.99 -6.88 -2.98
C ALA A 30 1.72 -7.64 -1.86
N ILE A 31 1.94 -7.03 -0.69
CA ILE A 31 2.51 -7.71 0.48
C ILE A 31 1.60 -8.83 0.99
N ALA A 32 0.29 -8.59 1.06
CA ALA A 32 -0.67 -9.62 1.46
C ALA A 32 -0.72 -10.79 0.46
N ALA A 33 -0.57 -10.51 -0.84
CA ALA A 33 -0.42 -11.55 -1.86
C ALA A 33 0.87 -12.37 -1.68
N LEU A 34 2.02 -11.71 -1.41
CA LEU A 34 3.28 -12.39 -1.09
C LEU A 34 3.12 -13.34 0.09
N GLN A 35 2.48 -12.88 1.17
CA GLN A 35 2.28 -13.67 2.39
C GLN A 35 1.39 -14.90 2.15
N ARG A 36 0.46 -14.84 1.19
CA ARG A 36 -0.40 -15.96 0.80
C ARG A 36 0.27 -16.94 -0.17
N GLY A 37 1.50 -16.66 -0.62
CA GLY A 37 2.24 -17.51 -1.56
C GLY A 37 1.83 -17.34 -3.02
N ASP A 38 1.21 -16.20 -3.39
CA ASP A 38 0.92 -15.91 -4.79
C ASP A 38 2.22 -15.79 -5.59
N SER A 39 2.35 -16.60 -6.65
CA SER A 39 3.57 -16.75 -7.44
C SER A 39 3.75 -15.69 -8.54
N GLN A 40 2.76 -14.81 -8.74
CA GLN A 40 2.84 -13.68 -9.68
C GLN A 40 3.35 -12.39 -9.04
N THR A 41 3.86 -12.46 -7.83
CA THR A 41 4.07 -11.27 -7.03
C THR A 41 5.43 -10.62 -7.34
N PRO A 42 5.47 -9.30 -7.55
CA PRO A 42 6.68 -8.58 -7.95
C PRO A 42 7.78 -8.64 -6.87
N ALA A 43 9.04 -8.62 -7.31
CA ALA A 43 10.21 -8.70 -6.43
C ALA A 43 10.28 -7.59 -5.36
N ASN A 44 9.67 -6.43 -5.63
CA ASN A 44 9.51 -5.36 -4.65
C ASN A 44 8.08 -4.78 -4.75
N PRO A 45 7.23 -4.96 -3.72
CA PRO A 45 5.84 -4.52 -3.75
C PRO A 45 5.70 -2.99 -3.79
N TYR A 46 6.68 -2.26 -3.25
CA TYR A 46 6.68 -0.79 -3.28
C TYR A 46 6.99 -0.26 -4.68
N ASP A 47 8.05 -0.77 -5.30
CA ASP A 47 8.44 -0.37 -6.67
C ASP A 47 7.31 -0.73 -7.66
N TYR A 48 6.65 -1.87 -7.47
CA TYR A 48 5.49 -2.28 -8.27
C TYR A 48 4.31 -1.32 -8.14
N ALA A 49 3.89 -1.02 -6.90
CA ALA A 49 2.76 -0.12 -6.66
C ALA A 49 3.02 1.27 -7.23
N LEU A 50 4.24 1.77 -7.03
CA LEU A 50 4.68 3.07 -7.55
C LEU A 50 4.68 3.09 -9.08
N GLN A 51 5.17 2.03 -9.74
CA GLN A 51 5.15 1.93 -11.19
C GLN A 51 3.71 1.91 -11.73
N ARG A 52 2.82 1.09 -11.16
CA ARG A 52 1.42 1.04 -11.58
C ARG A 52 0.70 2.37 -11.43
N PHE A 53 1.01 3.11 -10.36
CA PHE A 53 0.50 4.46 -10.18
C PHE A 53 1.01 5.40 -11.27
N LEU A 54 2.32 5.38 -11.56
CA LEU A 54 2.94 6.21 -12.58
C LEU A 54 2.43 5.92 -14.00
N GLU A 55 1.97 4.69 -14.26
CA GLU A 55 1.33 4.28 -15.50
C GLU A 55 -0.16 4.68 -15.57
N GLY A 56 -0.72 5.33 -14.54
CA GLY A 56 -2.14 5.71 -14.47
C GLY A 56 -3.09 4.53 -14.27
N LYS A 57 -2.56 3.35 -13.88
CA LYS A 57 -3.33 2.10 -13.73
C LYS A 57 -3.96 1.92 -12.36
N LEU A 58 -3.76 2.88 -11.46
CA LEU A 58 -4.33 2.86 -10.11
C LEU A 58 -5.25 4.06 -9.94
N GLN A 59 -6.44 3.79 -9.40
CA GLN A 59 -7.35 4.80 -8.89
C GLN A 59 -7.59 4.52 -7.41
N PHE A 60 -8.04 5.53 -6.68
CA PHE A 60 -8.46 5.32 -5.31
C PHE A 60 -9.63 4.34 -5.26
N ALA A 61 -9.41 3.21 -4.59
CA ALA A 61 -10.45 2.26 -4.23
C ALA A 61 -10.57 2.25 -2.71
N ARG A 62 -11.80 2.19 -2.20
CA ARG A 62 -12.02 1.97 -0.76
C ARG A 62 -11.42 0.63 -0.35
N LEU A 63 -11.04 0.54 0.92
CA LEU A 63 -10.64 -0.71 1.55
C LEU A 63 -11.79 -1.72 1.45
N THR A 64 -11.46 -2.97 1.16
CA THR A 64 -12.42 -4.07 1.27
C THR A 64 -12.72 -4.38 2.73
N GLU A 65 -13.81 -5.12 3.00
CA GLU A 65 -14.15 -5.57 4.35
C GLU A 65 -13.03 -6.43 4.97
N GLU A 66 -12.37 -7.26 4.16
CA GLU A 66 -11.21 -8.05 4.59
C GLU A 66 -10.02 -7.17 4.99
N GLU A 67 -9.76 -6.11 4.21
CA GLU A 67 -8.68 -5.16 4.49
C GLU A 67 -8.96 -4.33 5.75
N LEU A 68 -10.23 -3.97 5.99
CA LEU A 68 -10.69 -3.31 7.21
C LEU A 68 -10.59 -4.22 8.43
N ALA A 69 -11.02 -5.48 8.30
CA ALA A 69 -10.95 -6.48 9.37
C ALA A 69 -9.49 -6.78 9.76
N ALA A 70 -8.56 -6.79 8.81
CA ALA A 70 -7.14 -6.93 9.08
C ALA A 70 -6.56 -5.73 9.85
N MET A 71 -7.03 -4.50 9.58
CA MET A 71 -6.61 -3.32 10.35
C MET A 71 -7.13 -3.32 11.79
N GLY A 72 -8.33 -3.87 12.02
CA GLY A 72 -8.92 -3.94 13.36
C GLY A 72 -8.26 -4.97 14.29
N ARG A 73 -7.45 -5.91 13.77
CA ARG A 73 -6.78 -6.94 14.58
C ARG A 73 -5.41 -6.52 15.12
N ASP A 74 -4.69 -5.64 14.43
CA ASP A 74 -3.31 -5.29 14.80
C ASP A 74 -3.21 -4.34 16.02
N GLU A 75 -4.29 -3.67 16.43
CA GLU A 75 -4.28 -2.71 17.55
C GLU A 75 -4.86 -3.26 18.87
N TYR A 76 -5.46 -4.46 18.90
CA TYR A 76 -6.10 -5.00 20.11
C TYR A 76 -5.37 -6.20 20.76
N ASP A 77 -4.47 -6.88 20.05
CA ASP A 77 -3.84 -8.13 20.53
C ASP A 77 -2.39 -7.97 21.02
N ASN A 78 -1.91 -6.73 21.25
CA ASN A 78 -0.64 -6.52 21.96
C ASN A 78 -0.78 -5.70 23.25
N PRO A 79 -1.37 -6.26 24.32
CA PRO A 79 -1.27 -5.69 25.67
C PRO A 79 0.13 -5.88 26.30
N GLY A 80 1.18 -6.21 25.52
CA GLY A 80 2.44 -6.78 26.01
C GLY A 80 3.71 -5.92 25.90
N ARG A 81 3.63 -4.62 25.61
CA ARG A 81 4.80 -3.71 25.75
C ARG A 81 4.49 -2.47 26.57
N GLY A 82 3.95 -2.73 27.76
CA GLY A 82 3.91 -1.80 28.87
C GLY A 82 4.48 -2.49 30.10
N THR A 83 5.78 -2.76 30.11
CA THR A 83 6.50 -3.08 31.35
C THR A 83 7.81 -2.30 31.40
N VAL A 84 7.76 -1.24 32.20
CA VAL A 84 8.82 -0.53 32.94
C VAL A 84 10.02 -0.02 32.15
#